data_AF-A0A101XGU9-F1
#
_entry.id   AF-A0A101XGU9-F1
#
_cell.length_a   1.000
_cell.length_b   1.000
_cell.length_c   1.000
_cell.angle_alpha   90.00
_cell.angle_beta   90.00
_cell.angle_gamma   90.00
#
_symmetry.space_group_name_H-M   'P 1'
#
loop_
_entity.id
_entity.type
_entity.pdbx_description
1 polymer ?
#
loop_
_entity_poly.entity_id
_entity_poly.type
_entity_poly.pdbx_seq_one_letter_code
_entity_poly.pdbx_strand_id
1 'polypeptide(L)'
;MGTGAVKFIDAGEESIIKACLQIISMNYSDAEDAEAYYQALKAADEEALIADYSLRYGNDYQQLLDKYRGIPYLDEEEKGDKLRSLEASFPALESLVKHRLAELNVPSDVLGLLWHYMKTQASEVNLRIQLLMARRDCSLTDLMRAGVLMHASRDLLFIPDYLIQFLMSIPAPRPIRAGDALAKYMDSPLDMALIELAAWGIHPNRAFMTAMYGVDPLKGLDAEFVGDIARLGANDEAVLNPLLDPMELRREIMKIKDSRGRELRRRIGLHGEYTFNKSIRCGAVYMLFSESRRGIMFLCPWLTVFNKLINTYVGTPKLVVLDMPYRPEAGEFYRKRLAGNYGLRNVAFAFMDGNEVTVLRPRGNFFEELIDVLYEGNFSVTEE
;
A
#
# COMPACT_ATOMS: atom_id res chain seq x y z
N MET A 1 60.02 -56.99 10.49
CA MET A 1 59.62 -55.61 10.84
C MET A 1 59.70 -54.83 9.52
N GLY A 2 58.63 -54.64 8.73
CA GLY A 2 57.47 -53.76 8.99
C GLY A 2 57.98 -52.32 9.07
N THR A 3 57.75 -51.40 8.13
CA THR A 3 56.51 -50.89 7.50
C THR A 3 56.91 -50.16 6.17
N GLY A 4 56.13 -49.99 5.11
CA GLY A 4 54.67 -49.87 4.99
C GLY A 4 54.24 -48.39 4.83
N ALA A 5 54.78 -47.64 3.86
CA ALA A 5 54.34 -46.27 3.58
C ALA A 5 53.21 -46.28 2.53
N VAL A 6 52.00 -46.13 3.04
CA VAL A 6 50.73 -46.13 2.31
C VAL A 6 50.57 -44.83 1.54
N LYS A 7 50.24 -44.94 0.25
CA LYS A 7 49.65 -43.88 -0.58
C LYS A 7 48.34 -43.42 0.07
N PHE A 8 48.29 -42.19 0.55
CA PHE A 8 47.05 -41.44 0.70
C PHE A 8 47.06 -40.37 -0.37
N ILE A 9 46.45 -40.70 -1.52
CA ILE A 9 46.03 -39.72 -2.51
C ILE A 9 44.64 -39.28 -2.05
N ASP A 10 44.50 -37.99 -1.75
CA ASP A 10 43.28 -37.32 -1.34
C ASP A 10 42.20 -37.45 -2.42
N ALA A 11 41.32 -38.45 -2.25
CA ALA A 11 40.10 -38.60 -3.04
C ALA A 11 39.03 -37.52 -2.70
N GLY A 12 39.32 -36.63 -1.75
CA GLY A 12 38.42 -35.55 -1.31
C GLY A 12 38.57 -34.26 -2.12
N GLU A 13 39.79 -33.86 -2.49
CA GLU A 13 40.03 -32.61 -3.24
C GLU A 13 39.57 -32.73 -4.69
N GLU A 14 39.78 -33.88 -5.35
CA GLU A 14 39.33 -34.08 -6.73
C GLU A 14 37.80 -34.09 -6.87
N SER A 15 37.06 -34.52 -5.83
CA SER A 15 35.59 -34.54 -5.83
C SER A 15 35.00 -33.15 -5.57
N ILE A 16 35.63 -32.36 -4.68
CA ILE A 16 35.24 -30.98 -4.42
C ILE A 16 35.63 -30.08 -5.60
N ILE A 17 36.80 -30.29 -6.21
CA ILE A 17 37.21 -29.58 -7.43
C ILE A 17 36.33 -29.99 -8.61
N LYS A 18 35.90 -31.26 -8.74
CA LYS A 18 34.90 -31.65 -9.75
C LYS A 18 33.52 -31.06 -9.48
N ALA A 19 33.07 -30.98 -8.24
CA ALA A 19 31.81 -30.35 -7.88
C ALA A 19 31.87 -28.83 -8.16
N CYS A 20 32.97 -28.17 -7.78
CA CYS A 20 33.22 -26.76 -8.11
C CYS A 20 33.40 -26.53 -9.62
N LEU A 21 33.99 -27.46 -10.38
CA LEU A 21 34.13 -27.36 -11.85
C LEU A 21 32.84 -27.72 -12.60
N GLN A 22 31.98 -28.58 -12.04
CA GLN A 22 30.61 -28.79 -12.54
C GLN A 22 29.73 -27.56 -12.28
N ILE A 23 29.91 -26.88 -11.14
CA ILE A 23 29.28 -25.59 -10.87
C ILE A 23 29.78 -24.49 -11.84
N ILE A 24 30.97 -24.64 -12.44
CA ILE A 24 31.61 -23.67 -13.34
C ILE A 24 31.33 -23.95 -14.84
N SER A 25 30.58 -24.99 -15.22
CA SER A 25 30.33 -25.25 -16.66
C SER A 25 28.92 -25.71 -17.05
N MET A 26 27.88 -25.26 -16.35
CA MET A 26 26.58 -25.16 -17.03
C MET A 26 26.72 -24.12 -18.13
N ASN A 27 26.51 -24.54 -19.38
CA ASN A 27 26.44 -23.59 -20.49
C ASN A 27 25.16 -22.74 -20.31
N TYR A 28 25.11 -21.53 -20.87
CA TYR A 28 23.93 -20.65 -20.72
C TYR A 28 22.64 -21.36 -21.12
N SER A 29 22.69 -22.21 -22.17
CA SER A 29 21.56 -23.05 -22.59
C SER A 29 21.04 -24.00 -21.49
N ASP A 30 21.91 -24.55 -20.65
CA ASP A 30 21.49 -25.44 -19.55
C ASP A 30 20.87 -24.64 -18.40
N ALA A 31 21.37 -23.42 -18.15
CA ALA A 31 20.81 -22.51 -17.17
C ALA A 31 19.43 -21.98 -17.60
N GLU A 32 19.24 -21.71 -18.89
CA GLU A 32 17.95 -21.30 -19.46
C GLU A 32 16.90 -22.40 -19.36
N ASP A 33 17.28 -23.66 -19.64
CA ASP A 33 16.39 -24.82 -19.47
C ASP A 33 15.97 -25.00 -17.99
N ALA A 34 16.93 -24.85 -17.07
CA ALA A 34 16.66 -24.91 -15.63
C ALA A 34 15.79 -23.74 -15.13
N GLU A 35 15.97 -22.53 -15.66
CA GLU A 35 15.15 -21.35 -15.35
C GLU A 35 13.71 -21.56 -15.84
N ALA A 36 13.54 -22.03 -17.07
CA ALA A 36 12.24 -22.36 -17.65
C ALA A 36 11.54 -23.42 -16.78
N TYR A 37 12.23 -24.51 -16.44
CA TYR A 37 11.67 -25.54 -15.58
C TYR A 37 11.27 -25.00 -14.19
N TYR A 38 12.10 -24.15 -13.58
CA TYR A 38 11.77 -23.49 -12.32
C TYR A 38 10.49 -22.67 -12.43
N GLN A 39 10.33 -21.88 -13.49
CA GLN A 39 9.10 -21.11 -13.71
C GLN A 39 7.89 -22.02 -13.90
N ALA A 40 8.03 -23.11 -14.67
CA ALA A 40 6.96 -24.07 -14.89
C ALA A 40 6.44 -24.70 -13.59
N LEU A 41 7.32 -24.90 -12.61
CA LEU A 41 6.93 -25.38 -11.27
C LEU A 41 6.18 -24.35 -10.44
N LYS A 42 6.39 -23.05 -10.69
CA LYS A 42 5.77 -21.94 -9.94
C LYS A 42 4.53 -21.36 -10.61
N ALA A 43 4.37 -21.55 -11.91
CA ALA A 43 3.22 -21.07 -12.67
C ALA A 43 1.94 -21.83 -12.30
N ALA A 44 0.83 -21.12 -12.26
CA ALA A 44 -0.50 -21.64 -12.06
C ALA A 44 -1.14 -22.15 -13.36
N ASP A 45 -0.73 -21.59 -14.50
CA ASP A 45 -1.31 -21.86 -15.82
C ASP A 45 -0.28 -21.71 -16.95
N GLU A 46 -0.67 -22.20 -18.14
CA GLU A 46 0.16 -22.12 -19.35
C GLU A 46 0.28 -20.68 -19.88
N GLU A 47 -0.71 -19.81 -19.64
CA GLU A 47 -0.68 -18.42 -20.12
C GLU A 47 0.49 -17.64 -19.48
N ALA A 48 0.74 -17.86 -18.19
CA ALA A 48 1.89 -17.32 -17.48
C ALA A 48 3.24 -17.75 -18.08
N LEU A 49 3.34 -19.01 -18.52
CA LEU A 49 4.53 -19.52 -19.19
C LEU A 49 4.72 -18.90 -20.56
N ILE A 50 3.65 -18.83 -21.37
CA ILE A 50 3.70 -18.22 -22.70
C ILE A 50 4.18 -16.78 -22.61
N ALA A 51 3.63 -16.00 -21.67
CA ALA A 51 3.98 -14.60 -21.48
C ALA A 51 5.48 -14.41 -21.23
N ASP A 52 6.04 -15.17 -20.28
CA ASP A 52 7.45 -15.03 -19.91
C ASP A 52 8.41 -15.69 -20.89
N TYR A 53 8.09 -16.89 -21.37
CA TYR A 53 8.97 -17.63 -22.26
C TYR A 53 9.16 -16.90 -23.59
N SER A 54 8.07 -16.35 -24.14
CA SER A 54 8.14 -15.56 -25.38
C SER A 54 8.98 -14.28 -25.20
N LEU A 55 9.03 -13.72 -23.98
CA LEU A 55 9.87 -12.58 -23.66
C LEU A 55 11.34 -12.96 -23.48
N ARG A 56 11.63 -14.10 -22.85
CA ARG A 56 13.00 -14.49 -22.43
C ARG A 56 13.77 -15.30 -23.48
N TYR A 57 13.11 -16.25 -24.15
CA TYR A 57 13.80 -17.28 -24.95
C TYR A 57 13.65 -17.08 -26.47
N GLY A 58 13.07 -15.96 -26.91
CA GLY A 58 12.99 -15.60 -28.33
C GLY A 58 12.33 -16.69 -29.17
N ASN A 59 13.02 -17.18 -30.22
CA ASN A 59 12.46 -18.17 -31.14
C ASN A 59 12.37 -19.60 -30.55
N ASP A 60 13.15 -19.91 -29.51
CA ASP A 60 13.23 -21.25 -28.94
C ASP A 60 12.16 -21.50 -27.86
N TYR A 61 11.39 -20.46 -27.51
CA TYR A 61 10.41 -20.51 -26.43
C TYR A 61 9.34 -21.61 -26.61
N GLN A 62 8.96 -21.93 -27.84
CA GLN A 62 7.97 -22.97 -28.13
C GLN A 62 8.47 -24.36 -27.74
N GLN A 63 9.76 -24.64 -27.93
CA GLN A 63 10.35 -25.93 -27.56
C GLN A 63 10.36 -26.11 -26.04
N LEU A 64 10.71 -25.04 -25.30
CA LEU A 64 10.66 -25.04 -23.83
C LEU A 64 9.21 -25.15 -23.32
N LEU A 65 8.27 -24.45 -23.95
CA LEU A 65 6.86 -24.53 -23.59
C LEU A 65 6.32 -25.95 -23.78
N ASP A 66 6.57 -26.57 -24.93
CA ASP A 66 6.13 -27.94 -25.22
C ASP A 66 6.76 -28.95 -24.24
N LYS A 67 8.03 -28.74 -23.86
CA LYS A 67 8.74 -29.58 -22.88
C LYS A 67 8.11 -29.53 -21.48
N TYR A 68 7.62 -28.36 -21.05
CA TYR A 68 7.16 -28.12 -19.67
C TYR A 68 5.67 -27.89 -19.50
N ARG A 69 4.88 -27.98 -20.57
CA ARG A 69 3.43 -27.71 -20.59
C ARG A 69 2.62 -28.41 -19.50
N GLY A 70 3.03 -29.62 -19.11
CA GLY A 70 2.34 -30.42 -18.09
C GLY A 70 2.69 -30.07 -16.63
N ILE A 71 3.77 -29.32 -16.41
CA ILE A 71 4.32 -29.06 -15.06
C ILE A 71 3.41 -28.17 -14.19
N PRO A 72 2.76 -27.11 -14.70
CA PRO A 72 1.86 -26.28 -13.90
C PRO A 72 0.70 -27.07 -13.25
N TYR A 73 0.32 -28.20 -13.84
CA TYR A 73 -0.81 -29.04 -13.42
C TYR A 73 -0.42 -30.17 -12.46
N LEU A 74 0.85 -30.27 -12.08
CA LEU A 74 1.28 -31.18 -11.00
C LEU A 74 0.72 -30.71 -9.66
N ASP A 75 0.58 -31.62 -8.71
CA ASP A 75 0.24 -31.24 -7.34
C ASP A 75 1.39 -30.52 -6.62
N GLU A 76 1.06 -29.84 -5.52
CA GLU A 76 2.00 -28.99 -4.79
C GLU A 76 3.12 -29.78 -4.09
N GLU A 77 2.90 -31.05 -3.73
CA GLU A 77 3.93 -31.89 -3.11
C GLU A 77 4.99 -32.28 -4.14
N GLU A 78 4.55 -32.74 -5.31
CA GLU A 78 5.44 -33.04 -6.44
C GLU A 78 6.21 -31.80 -6.91
N LYS A 79 5.55 -30.65 -7.00
CA LYS A 79 6.22 -29.37 -7.30
C LYS A 79 7.27 -29.04 -6.26
N GLY A 80 6.97 -29.23 -4.97
CA GLY A 80 7.89 -29.01 -3.87
C GLY A 80 9.15 -29.86 -3.94
N ASP A 81 9.01 -31.16 -4.24
CA ASP A 81 10.15 -32.07 -4.42
C ASP A 81 11.03 -31.68 -5.61
N LYS A 82 10.40 -31.31 -6.73
CA LYS A 82 11.10 -30.87 -7.94
C LYS A 82 11.80 -29.52 -7.77
N LEU A 83 11.23 -28.61 -6.97
CA LEU A 83 11.88 -27.34 -6.62
C LEU A 83 13.11 -27.59 -5.73
N ARG A 84 13.02 -28.50 -4.75
CA ARG A 84 14.17 -28.88 -3.90
C ARG A 84 15.32 -29.45 -4.71
N SER A 85 15.04 -30.28 -5.72
CA SER A 85 16.09 -30.85 -6.57
C SER A 85 16.77 -29.81 -7.47
N LEU A 86 16.13 -28.66 -7.72
CA LEU A 86 16.68 -27.53 -8.47
C LEU A 86 17.58 -26.61 -7.64
N GLU A 87 17.59 -26.73 -6.31
CA GLU A 87 18.36 -25.83 -5.42
C GLU A 87 19.87 -25.83 -5.76
N ALA A 88 20.41 -26.96 -6.21
CA ALA A 88 21.80 -27.08 -6.64
C ALA A 88 22.13 -26.18 -7.85
N SER A 89 21.13 -25.83 -8.67
CA SER A 89 21.27 -24.97 -9.85
C SER A 89 21.11 -23.49 -9.53
N PHE A 90 20.69 -23.11 -8.32
CA PHE A 90 20.40 -21.71 -7.95
C PHE A 90 21.57 -20.76 -8.20
N PRO A 91 22.84 -21.09 -7.90
CA PRO A 91 23.96 -20.21 -8.22
C PRO A 91 24.13 -19.95 -9.73
N ALA A 92 23.84 -20.94 -10.57
CA ALA A 92 23.88 -20.79 -12.03
C ALA A 92 22.73 -19.94 -12.54
N LEU A 93 21.51 -20.13 -12.00
CA LEU A 93 20.33 -19.31 -12.30
C LEU A 93 20.54 -17.84 -11.90
N GLU A 94 21.08 -17.60 -10.70
CA GLU A 94 21.43 -16.25 -10.24
C GLU A 94 22.46 -15.60 -11.17
N SER A 95 23.47 -16.36 -11.63
CA SER A 95 24.49 -15.86 -12.56
C SER A 95 23.92 -15.53 -13.94
N LEU A 96 22.98 -16.34 -14.44
CA LEU A 96 22.24 -16.08 -15.68
C LEU A 96 21.46 -14.75 -15.58
N VAL A 97 20.71 -14.55 -14.51
CA VAL A 97 19.93 -13.32 -14.31
C VAL A 97 20.85 -12.10 -14.18
N LYS A 98 21.95 -12.20 -13.42
CA LYS A 98 22.94 -11.11 -13.32
C LYS A 98 23.54 -10.73 -14.68
N HIS A 99 23.83 -11.71 -15.51
CA HIS A 99 24.33 -11.47 -16.87
C HIS A 99 23.30 -10.68 -17.69
N ARG A 100 22.04 -11.13 -17.74
CA ARG A 100 20.97 -10.43 -18.47
C ARG A 100 20.68 -9.03 -17.93
N LEU A 101 20.73 -8.84 -16.62
CA LEU A 101 20.59 -7.52 -16.00
C LEU A 101 21.66 -6.54 -16.46
N ALA A 102 22.91 -7.01 -16.61
CA ALA A 102 24.00 -6.21 -17.13
C ALA A 102 23.81 -5.86 -18.61
N GLU A 103 23.39 -6.82 -19.44
CA GLU A 103 23.11 -6.59 -20.87
C GLU A 103 21.97 -5.59 -21.09
N LEU A 104 20.91 -5.69 -20.28
CA LEU A 104 19.75 -4.80 -20.32
C LEU A 104 19.99 -3.45 -19.62
N ASN A 105 21.17 -3.25 -19.03
CA ASN A 105 21.54 -2.05 -18.26
C ASN A 105 20.51 -1.69 -17.18
N VAL A 106 19.94 -2.70 -16.50
CA VAL A 106 18.94 -2.47 -15.45
C VAL A 106 19.60 -1.80 -14.25
N PRO A 107 19.12 -0.62 -13.81
CA PRO A 107 19.69 0.08 -12.67
C PRO A 107 19.55 -0.72 -11.36
N SER A 108 20.62 -0.75 -10.54
CA SER A 108 20.62 -1.48 -9.27
C SER A 108 19.62 -0.92 -8.25
N ASP A 109 19.30 0.37 -8.31
CA ASP A 109 18.32 1.02 -7.43
C ASP A 109 16.89 0.50 -7.68
N VAL A 110 16.55 0.10 -8.91
CA VAL A 110 15.30 -0.56 -9.26
C VAL A 110 15.21 -1.93 -8.61
N LEU A 111 16.30 -2.69 -8.60
CA LEU A 111 16.35 -4.02 -7.96
C LEU A 111 16.17 -3.92 -6.44
N GLY A 112 16.82 -2.93 -5.80
CA GLY A 112 16.59 -2.63 -4.40
C GLY A 112 15.14 -2.23 -4.14
N LEU A 113 14.56 -1.38 -4.99
CA LEU A 113 13.16 -1.00 -4.91
C LEU A 113 12.24 -2.24 -4.99
N LEU A 114 12.40 -3.09 -6.01
CA LEU A 114 11.60 -4.31 -6.17
C LEU A 114 11.63 -5.17 -4.91
N TRP A 115 12.83 -5.46 -4.39
CA TRP A 115 12.99 -6.30 -3.20
C TRP A 115 12.28 -5.73 -1.98
N HIS A 116 12.44 -4.44 -1.73
CA HIS A 116 11.90 -3.80 -0.53
C HIS A 116 10.37 -3.59 -0.58
N TYR A 117 9.76 -3.61 -1.77
CA TYR A 117 8.34 -3.26 -1.93
C TYR A 117 7.43 -4.35 -2.49
N MET A 118 7.93 -5.27 -3.32
CA MET A 118 7.12 -6.38 -3.82
C MET A 118 6.92 -7.49 -2.80
N LYS A 119 7.82 -7.64 -1.82
CA LYS A 119 7.97 -8.93 -1.13
C LYS A 119 8.07 -10.06 -2.19
N THR A 120 7.57 -11.27 -1.90
CA THR A 120 7.70 -12.40 -2.82
C THR A 120 6.74 -12.36 -4.01
N GLN A 121 5.61 -11.64 -3.94
CA GLN A 121 4.57 -11.60 -4.99
C GLN A 121 3.83 -10.26 -5.05
N ALA A 122 3.53 -9.75 -6.24
CA ALA A 122 2.77 -8.52 -6.46
C ALA A 122 1.98 -8.52 -7.79
N SER A 123 0.90 -7.73 -7.86
CA SER A 123 0.16 -7.53 -9.11
C SER A 123 1.00 -6.76 -10.14
N GLU A 124 0.99 -7.19 -11.41
CA GLU A 124 1.72 -6.52 -12.50
C GLU A 124 1.32 -5.04 -12.64
N VAL A 125 0.02 -4.76 -12.63
CA VAL A 125 -0.53 -3.40 -12.77
C VAL A 125 -0.06 -2.51 -11.62
N ASN A 126 -0.17 -2.99 -10.38
CA ASN A 126 0.25 -2.24 -9.20
C ASN A 126 1.77 -1.97 -9.23
N LEU A 127 2.57 -2.95 -9.64
CA LEU A 127 4.01 -2.80 -9.73
C LEU A 127 4.42 -1.78 -10.80
N ARG A 128 3.77 -1.80 -11.96
CA ARG A 128 3.96 -0.82 -13.03
C ARG A 128 3.69 0.60 -12.51
N ILE A 129 2.63 0.77 -11.73
CA ILE A 129 2.28 2.04 -11.09
C ILE A 129 3.35 2.45 -10.07
N GLN A 130 3.83 1.53 -9.24
CA GLN A 130 4.86 1.81 -8.23
C GLN A 130 6.19 2.24 -8.86
N LEU A 131 6.64 1.56 -9.93
CA LEU A 131 7.85 1.93 -10.68
C LEU A 131 7.70 3.33 -11.30
N LEU A 132 6.53 3.62 -11.87
CA LEU A 132 6.21 4.95 -12.41
C LEU A 132 6.24 6.03 -11.33
N MET A 133 5.66 5.77 -10.16
CA MET A 133 5.67 6.70 -9.02
C MET A 133 7.07 6.94 -8.45
N ALA A 134 7.93 5.92 -8.50
CA ALA A 134 9.33 6.04 -8.10
C ALA A 134 10.19 6.81 -9.10
N ARG A 135 9.64 7.16 -10.28
CA ARG A 135 10.34 7.84 -11.38
C ARG A 135 11.63 7.15 -11.79
N ARG A 136 11.60 5.82 -11.87
CA ARG A 136 12.75 5.03 -12.33
C ARG A 136 12.57 4.67 -13.80
N ASP A 137 13.60 4.96 -14.59
CA ASP A 137 13.65 4.63 -16.01
C ASP A 137 14.00 3.14 -16.19
N CYS A 138 13.04 2.27 -15.88
CA CYS A 138 13.13 0.85 -16.18
C CYS A 138 11.76 0.30 -16.55
N SER A 139 11.70 -0.43 -17.66
CA SER A 139 10.48 -1.11 -18.04
C SER A 139 10.30 -2.36 -17.19
N LEU A 140 9.08 -2.58 -16.71
CA LEU A 140 8.70 -3.86 -16.11
C LEU A 140 9.02 -5.05 -17.02
N THR A 141 8.92 -4.85 -18.34
CA THR A 141 9.28 -5.84 -19.35
C THR A 141 10.76 -6.22 -19.30
N ASP A 142 11.66 -5.29 -19.01
CA ASP A 142 13.10 -5.59 -18.94
C ASP A 142 13.43 -6.41 -17.69
N LEU A 143 12.73 -6.16 -16.59
CA LEU A 143 12.83 -6.98 -15.37
C LEU A 143 12.34 -8.41 -15.60
N MET A 144 11.28 -8.59 -16.39
CA MET A 144 10.78 -9.91 -16.80
C MET A 144 11.73 -10.61 -17.78
N ARG A 145 12.25 -9.88 -18.77
CA ARG A 145 13.28 -10.40 -19.70
C ARG A 145 14.56 -10.81 -18.97
N ALA A 146 14.96 -10.08 -17.95
CA ALA A 146 16.12 -10.42 -17.15
C ALA A 146 15.93 -11.69 -16.30
N GLY A 147 14.67 -12.10 -16.03
CA GLY A 147 14.36 -13.19 -15.12
C GLY A 147 14.24 -12.77 -13.65
N VAL A 148 14.25 -11.45 -13.35
CA VAL A 148 14.03 -10.94 -11.99
C VAL A 148 12.58 -11.08 -11.55
N LEU A 149 11.66 -10.98 -12.50
CA LEU A 149 10.23 -11.12 -12.29
C LEU A 149 9.67 -12.20 -13.21
N MET A 150 8.78 -13.00 -12.65
CA MET A 150 8.11 -14.08 -13.37
C MET A 150 6.63 -14.08 -13.10
N HIS A 151 5.82 -14.48 -14.09
CA HIS A 151 4.38 -14.66 -13.88
C HIS A 151 4.10 -15.95 -13.11
N ALA A 152 3.43 -15.83 -11.97
CA ALA A 152 2.77 -16.95 -11.30
C ALA A 152 1.41 -17.22 -11.96
N SER A 153 0.71 -16.17 -12.37
CA SER A 153 -0.51 -16.21 -13.19
C SER A 153 -0.56 -14.94 -14.04
N ARG A 154 -1.60 -14.80 -14.87
CA ARG A 154 -1.76 -13.67 -15.81
C ARG A 154 -1.48 -12.28 -15.24
N ASP A 155 -1.90 -11.99 -14.00
CA ASP A 155 -1.78 -10.65 -13.41
C ASP A 155 -0.87 -10.61 -12.16
N LEU A 156 -0.26 -11.75 -11.80
CA LEU A 156 0.52 -11.91 -10.58
C LEU A 156 1.98 -12.25 -10.90
N LEU A 157 2.88 -11.35 -10.49
CA LEU A 157 4.32 -11.52 -10.61
C LEU A 157 4.94 -11.98 -9.29
N PHE A 158 6.04 -12.71 -9.39
CA PHE A 158 6.85 -13.12 -8.24
C PHE A 158 8.35 -12.95 -8.50
N ILE A 159 9.12 -12.85 -7.41
CA ILE A 159 10.58 -12.87 -7.43
C ILE A 159 11.04 -14.31 -7.22
N PRO A 160 11.85 -14.89 -8.13
CA PRO A 160 12.40 -16.23 -7.95
C PRO A 160 13.22 -16.39 -6.67
N ASP A 161 13.06 -17.53 -6.01
CA ASP A 161 13.69 -17.83 -4.72
C ASP A 161 15.23 -17.75 -4.78
N TYR A 162 15.81 -18.14 -5.92
CA TYR A 162 17.25 -18.11 -6.15
C TYR A 162 17.83 -16.69 -6.26
N LEU A 163 16.99 -15.64 -6.35
CA LEU A 163 17.44 -14.24 -6.37
C LEU A 163 17.36 -13.55 -5.01
N ILE A 164 16.73 -14.17 -4.00
CA ILE A 164 16.45 -13.52 -2.72
C ILE A 164 17.73 -12.99 -2.06
N GLN A 165 18.78 -13.82 -1.94
CA GLN A 165 20.03 -13.42 -1.29
C GLN A 165 20.75 -12.31 -2.06
N PHE A 166 20.76 -12.40 -3.39
CA PHE A 166 21.30 -11.37 -4.25
C PHE A 166 20.58 -10.04 -4.04
N LEU A 167 19.25 -10.03 -4.13
CA LEU A 167 18.44 -8.82 -3.98
C LEU A 167 18.52 -8.21 -2.57
N MET A 168 18.59 -9.05 -1.53
CA MET A 168 18.82 -8.61 -0.14
C MET A 168 20.15 -7.86 0.05
N SER A 169 21.16 -8.18 -0.75
CA SER A 169 22.47 -7.51 -0.68
C SER A 169 22.47 -6.12 -1.32
N ILE A 170 21.43 -5.79 -2.11
CA ILE A 170 21.29 -4.51 -2.78
C ILE A 170 20.70 -3.48 -1.80
N PRO A 171 21.33 -2.31 -1.63
CA PRO A 171 20.84 -1.31 -0.70
C PRO A 171 19.48 -0.75 -1.14
N ALA A 172 18.60 -0.53 -0.17
CA ALA A 172 17.34 0.15 -0.39
C ALA A 172 17.55 1.54 -1.00
N PRO A 173 16.71 1.95 -1.96
CA PRO A 173 16.69 3.34 -2.37
C PRO A 173 16.36 4.24 -1.17
N ARG A 174 16.93 5.45 -1.16
CA ARG A 174 16.71 6.40 -0.07
C ARG A 174 15.20 6.71 0.03
N PRO A 175 14.57 6.50 1.20
CA PRO A 175 13.15 6.77 1.36
C PRO A 175 12.86 8.26 1.31
N ILE A 176 11.68 8.60 0.79
CA ILE A 176 11.11 9.93 0.86
C ILE A 176 10.57 10.13 2.28
N ARG A 177 10.90 11.25 2.92
CA ARG A 177 10.34 11.58 4.23
C ARG A 177 8.87 11.92 4.09
N ALA A 178 8.03 11.32 4.92
CA ALA A 178 6.59 11.50 4.82
C ALA A 178 6.18 12.96 5.07
N GLY A 179 6.83 13.65 6.00
CA GLY A 179 6.55 15.06 6.29
C GLY A 179 6.78 15.96 5.07
N ASP A 180 7.89 15.76 4.35
CA ASP A 180 8.22 16.53 3.15
C ASP A 180 7.24 16.26 2.00
N ALA A 181 6.81 15.00 1.87
CA ALA A 181 5.81 14.60 0.87
C ALA A 181 4.43 15.22 1.16
N LEU A 182 4.00 15.21 2.42
CA LEU A 182 2.70 15.73 2.86
C LEU A 182 2.62 17.26 2.80
N ALA A 183 3.74 17.97 2.92
CA ALA A 183 3.77 19.43 3.03
C ALA A 183 3.00 20.15 1.90
N LYS A 184 3.01 19.59 0.69
CA LYS A 184 2.32 20.15 -0.49
C LYS A 184 0.80 20.04 -0.43
N TYR A 185 0.27 19.14 0.39
CA TYR A 185 -1.15 18.78 0.44
C TYR A 185 -1.85 19.25 1.71
N MET A 186 -1.09 19.79 2.68
CA MET A 186 -1.65 20.12 4.00
C MET A 186 -2.84 21.08 3.93
N ASP A 187 -2.88 21.97 2.95
CA ASP A 187 -3.95 22.97 2.82
C ASP A 187 -5.20 22.45 2.09
N SER A 188 -5.17 21.21 1.59
CA SER A 188 -6.28 20.57 0.90
C SER A 188 -6.86 19.43 1.75
N PRO A 189 -8.04 19.62 2.39
CA PRO A 189 -8.71 18.56 3.15
C PRO A 189 -9.03 17.33 2.31
N LEU A 190 -9.36 17.50 1.02
CA LEU A 190 -9.62 16.41 0.09
C LEU A 190 -8.36 15.57 -0.12
N ASP A 191 -7.24 16.19 -0.48
CA ASP A 191 -6.00 15.45 -0.78
C ASP A 191 -5.52 14.72 0.47
N MET A 192 -5.55 15.37 1.63
CA MET A 192 -5.21 14.74 2.90
C MET A 192 -6.15 13.58 3.25
N ALA A 193 -7.43 13.65 2.90
CA ALA A 193 -8.38 12.55 3.08
C ALA A 193 -8.06 11.38 2.12
N LEU A 194 -7.76 11.64 0.85
CA LEU A 194 -7.36 10.61 -0.11
C LEU A 194 -6.05 9.92 0.29
N ILE A 195 -5.05 10.70 0.74
CA ILE A 195 -3.80 10.18 1.28
C ILE A 195 -4.05 9.31 2.51
N GLU A 196 -4.91 9.75 3.42
CA GLU A 196 -5.25 8.99 4.63
C GLU A 196 -5.97 7.67 4.30
N LEU A 197 -6.80 7.64 3.25
CA LEU A 197 -7.42 6.41 2.77
C LEU A 197 -6.37 5.45 2.21
N ALA A 198 -5.46 5.95 1.37
CA ALA A 198 -4.38 5.16 0.78
C ALA A 198 -3.41 4.62 1.84
N ALA A 199 -2.97 5.47 2.77
CA ALA A 199 -2.02 5.11 3.81
C ALA A 199 -2.53 3.97 4.71
N TRP A 200 -3.83 3.89 4.96
CA TRP A 200 -4.44 2.82 5.74
C TRP A 200 -5.05 1.68 4.90
N GLY A 201 -5.02 1.76 3.57
CA GLY A 201 -5.66 0.78 2.69
C GLY A 201 -7.16 0.63 2.95
N ILE A 202 -7.85 1.75 3.22
CA ILE A 202 -9.29 1.74 3.56
C ILE A 202 -10.11 1.94 2.29
N HIS A 203 -11.03 1.03 2.01
CA HIS A 203 -12.03 1.25 0.97
C HIS A 203 -12.92 2.45 1.33
N PRO A 204 -12.96 3.50 0.49
CA PRO A 204 -13.67 4.71 0.82
C PRO A 204 -15.19 4.50 0.73
N ASN A 205 -15.93 5.11 1.64
CA ASN A 205 -17.38 5.26 1.47
C ASN A 205 -17.63 6.32 0.39
N ARG A 206 -17.81 5.88 -0.86
CA ARG A 206 -17.93 6.77 -2.03
C ARG A 206 -19.01 7.83 -1.84
N ALA A 207 -20.20 7.44 -1.39
CA ALA A 207 -21.31 8.37 -1.16
C ALA A 207 -20.97 9.45 -0.12
N PHE A 208 -20.27 9.08 0.96
CA PHE A 208 -19.80 10.04 1.96
C PHE A 208 -18.72 10.96 1.38
N MET A 209 -17.69 10.40 0.74
CA MET A 209 -16.59 11.18 0.17
C MET A 209 -17.08 12.17 -0.90
N THR A 210 -17.96 11.74 -1.78
CA THR A 210 -18.56 12.60 -2.82
C THR A 210 -19.43 13.68 -2.21
N ALA A 211 -20.22 13.38 -1.17
CA ALA A 211 -21.04 14.39 -0.52
C ALA A 211 -20.21 15.45 0.23
N MET A 212 -19.17 15.00 0.94
CA MET A 212 -18.36 15.89 1.79
C MET A 212 -17.30 16.66 0.99
N TYR A 213 -16.68 16.04 -0.01
CA TYR A 213 -15.55 16.62 -0.75
C TYR A 213 -15.84 16.85 -2.23
N GLY A 214 -16.99 16.42 -2.76
CA GLY A 214 -17.41 16.63 -4.16
C GLY A 214 -16.73 15.77 -5.20
N VAL A 215 -15.88 14.85 -4.78
CA VAL A 215 -15.09 14.02 -5.67
C VAL A 215 -15.41 12.56 -5.35
N ASP A 216 -15.63 11.76 -6.39
CA ASP A 216 -15.59 10.31 -6.22
C ASP A 216 -14.14 9.96 -5.85
N PRO A 217 -13.90 9.38 -4.66
CA PRO A 217 -12.55 9.16 -4.16
C PRO A 217 -11.70 8.29 -5.10
N LEU A 218 -12.33 7.44 -5.92
CA LEU A 218 -11.58 6.68 -6.93
C LEU A 218 -11.19 7.53 -8.12
N LYS A 219 -12.10 8.40 -8.57
CA LYS A 219 -11.77 9.40 -9.60
C LYS A 219 -10.71 10.38 -9.09
N GLY A 220 -10.70 10.71 -7.80
CA GLY A 220 -9.64 11.53 -7.20
C GLY A 220 -8.29 10.83 -7.11
N LEU A 221 -8.27 9.49 -7.04
CA LEU A 221 -7.04 8.70 -7.08
C LEU A 221 -6.57 8.38 -8.51
N ASP A 222 -7.47 8.44 -9.48
CA ASP A 222 -7.26 8.16 -10.91
C ASP A 222 -6.95 9.42 -11.74
N ALA A 223 -7.74 10.49 -11.58
CA ALA A 223 -7.56 11.77 -12.24
C ALA A 223 -6.56 12.62 -11.44
N GLU A 224 -5.33 12.72 -11.94
CA GLU A 224 -4.27 13.62 -11.47
C GLU A 224 -4.25 13.91 -9.95
N PHE A 225 -3.36 13.20 -9.26
CA PHE A 225 -2.53 13.74 -8.18
C PHE A 225 -3.04 13.57 -6.72
N VAL A 226 -2.38 12.65 -6.01
CA VAL A 226 -1.52 13.06 -4.89
C VAL A 226 -0.09 12.76 -5.28
N GLY A 227 0.39 13.53 -6.26
CA GLY A 227 1.56 13.44 -7.13
C GLY A 227 2.77 12.55 -6.88
N ASP A 228 3.09 12.22 -5.65
CA ASP A 228 4.23 11.38 -5.31
C ASP A 228 3.89 10.42 -4.14
N ILE A 229 2.63 10.31 -3.72
CA ILE A 229 2.22 9.58 -2.51
C ILE A 229 1.37 8.36 -2.82
N ALA A 230 0.31 8.51 -3.61
CA ALA A 230 -0.63 7.42 -3.88
C ALA A 230 -1.25 7.54 -5.29
N ARG A 231 -1.64 6.39 -5.85
CA ARG A 231 -2.39 6.28 -7.13
C ARG A 231 -3.41 5.15 -7.06
N LEU A 232 -4.41 5.19 -7.93
CA LEU A 232 -5.32 4.06 -8.10
C LEU A 232 -4.62 2.92 -8.87
N GLY A 233 -4.66 1.72 -8.30
CA GLY A 233 -4.15 0.48 -8.87
C GLY A 233 -5.25 -0.42 -9.43
N ALA A 234 -4.91 -1.69 -9.61
CA ALA A 234 -5.88 -2.73 -9.98
C ALA A 234 -6.99 -2.83 -8.92
N ASN A 235 -8.20 -3.19 -9.36
CA ASN A 235 -9.36 -3.45 -8.50
C ASN A 235 -9.75 -2.30 -7.56
N ASP A 236 -9.59 -1.05 -8.01
CA ASP A 236 -9.90 0.16 -7.23
C ASP A 236 -9.08 0.29 -5.92
N GLU A 237 -7.92 -0.36 -5.83
CA GLU A 237 -7.05 -0.29 -4.66
C GLU A 237 -6.11 0.92 -4.72
N ALA A 238 -5.88 1.58 -3.59
CA ALA A 238 -4.90 2.66 -3.51
C ALA A 238 -3.49 2.08 -3.36
N VAL A 239 -2.64 2.35 -4.34
CA VAL A 239 -1.22 1.97 -4.38
C VAL A 239 -0.38 3.13 -3.88
N LEU A 240 0.41 2.91 -2.83
CA LEU A 240 1.33 3.90 -2.28
C LEU A 240 2.63 3.95 -3.09
N ASN A 241 3.27 5.12 -3.10
CA ASN A 241 4.63 5.26 -3.62
C ASN A 241 5.52 4.31 -2.83
N PRO A 242 6.26 3.41 -3.50
CA PRO A 242 7.18 2.51 -2.84
C PRO A 242 8.14 3.29 -1.93
N LEU A 243 8.67 4.42 -2.38
CA LEU A 243 9.68 5.17 -1.62
C LEU A 243 9.18 5.78 -0.30
N LEU A 244 7.90 5.68 0.05
CA LEU A 244 7.34 6.10 1.33
C LEU A 244 7.18 4.92 2.28
N ASP A 245 7.65 5.06 3.52
CA ASP A 245 7.29 4.12 4.59
C ASP A 245 5.82 4.33 5.00
N PRO A 246 4.93 3.34 4.83
CA PRO A 246 3.53 3.47 5.26
C PRO A 246 3.39 3.77 6.76
N MET A 247 4.28 3.28 7.61
CA MET A 247 4.23 3.53 9.05
C MET A 247 4.65 4.97 9.39
N GLU A 248 5.68 5.50 8.74
CA GLU A 248 6.05 6.91 8.84
C GLU A 248 4.91 7.80 8.34
N LEU A 249 4.34 7.50 7.16
CA LEU A 249 3.23 8.25 6.56
C LEU A 249 2.02 8.33 7.51
N ARG A 250 1.60 7.20 8.08
CA ARG A 250 0.51 7.16 9.07
C ARG A 250 0.82 8.00 10.31
N ARG A 251 2.07 7.96 10.80
CA ARG A 251 2.50 8.74 11.98
C ARG A 251 2.45 10.24 11.69
N GLU A 252 2.96 10.69 10.55
CA GLU A 252 2.94 12.10 10.17
C GLU A 252 1.51 12.60 9.95
N ILE A 253 0.64 11.82 9.29
CA ILE A 253 -0.80 12.15 9.16
C ILE A 253 -1.45 12.34 10.53
N MET A 254 -1.21 11.44 11.48
CA MET A 254 -1.75 11.57 12.84
C MET A 254 -1.21 12.81 13.56
N LYS A 255 0.08 13.14 13.42
CA LYS A 255 0.68 14.35 14.00
C LYS A 255 0.04 15.62 13.43
N ILE A 256 -0.16 15.69 12.11
CA ILE A 256 -0.82 16.83 11.46
C ILE A 256 -2.25 16.97 11.97
N LYS A 257 -3.01 15.87 12.04
CA LYS A 257 -4.40 15.89 12.55
C LYS A 257 -4.47 16.28 14.03
N ASP A 258 -3.53 15.82 14.87
CA ASP A 258 -3.44 16.24 16.28
C ASP A 258 -3.14 17.74 16.39
N SER A 259 -2.12 18.23 15.68
CA SER A 259 -1.72 19.63 15.66
C SER A 259 -2.86 20.55 15.23
N ARG A 260 -3.50 20.26 14.08
CA ARG A 260 -4.64 21.02 13.57
C ARG A 260 -5.88 20.87 14.46
N GLY A 261 -6.11 19.70 15.04
CA GLY A 261 -7.18 19.52 16.03
C GLY A 261 -6.99 20.41 17.28
N ARG A 262 -5.75 20.59 17.75
CA ARG A 262 -5.43 21.52 18.85
C ARG A 262 -5.55 22.98 18.44
N GLU A 263 -5.28 23.30 17.19
CA GLU A 263 -5.51 24.63 16.64
C GLU A 263 -7.00 24.95 16.56
N LEU A 264 -7.81 24.07 15.99
CA LEU A 264 -9.27 24.18 15.98
C LEU A 264 -9.82 24.35 17.40
N ARG A 265 -9.32 23.56 18.35
CA ARG A 265 -9.70 23.69 19.75
C ARG A 265 -9.45 25.12 20.29
N ARG A 266 -8.25 25.66 20.03
CA ARG A 266 -7.86 27.00 20.46
C ARG A 266 -8.71 28.07 19.79
N ARG A 267 -8.98 27.91 18.50
CA ARG A 267 -9.81 28.81 17.69
C ARG A 267 -11.26 28.85 18.18
N ILE A 268 -11.82 27.71 18.56
CA ILE A 268 -13.17 27.62 19.14
C ILE A 268 -13.21 28.11 20.60
N GLY A 269 -12.08 28.12 21.30
CA GLY A 269 -12.02 28.52 22.71
C GLY A 269 -12.44 27.41 23.68
N LEU A 270 -12.33 26.13 23.28
CA LEU A 270 -12.85 25.01 24.06
C LEU A 270 -12.07 24.76 25.36
N HIS A 271 -12.78 24.91 26.47
CA HIS A 271 -12.35 24.46 27.80
C HIS A 271 -12.60 22.95 27.95
N GLY A 272 -11.64 22.22 28.54
CA GLY A 272 -11.72 20.77 28.71
C GLY A 272 -10.44 20.02 28.35
N GLU A 273 -10.41 18.72 28.65
CA GLU A 273 -9.28 17.85 28.28
C GLU A 273 -9.37 17.47 26.80
N TYR A 274 -8.30 17.76 26.06
CA TYR A 274 -8.14 17.32 24.68
C TYR A 274 -7.39 16.00 24.64
N THR A 275 -7.95 15.02 23.94
CA THR A 275 -7.27 13.74 23.67
C THR A 275 -7.33 13.44 22.18
N PHE A 276 -6.23 12.93 21.60
CA PHE A 276 -6.26 12.48 20.21
C PHE A 276 -6.78 11.05 20.13
N ASN A 277 -7.98 10.88 19.55
CA ASN A 277 -8.56 9.56 19.38
C ASN A 277 -7.96 8.88 18.15
N LYS A 278 -6.99 7.97 18.36
CA LYS A 278 -6.32 7.22 17.27
C LYS A 278 -7.29 6.37 16.43
N SER A 279 -8.42 5.98 17.00
CA SER A 279 -9.40 5.12 16.34
C SER A 279 -10.17 5.90 15.26
N ILE A 280 -10.61 7.11 15.59
CA ILE A 280 -11.32 8.04 14.69
C ILE A 280 -10.37 8.94 13.91
N ARG A 281 -9.12 9.07 14.38
CA ARG A 281 -8.06 9.92 13.83
C ARG A 281 -8.45 11.40 13.86
N CYS A 282 -9.02 11.83 14.98
CA CYS A 282 -9.38 13.23 15.26
C CYS A 282 -9.10 13.58 16.72
N GLY A 283 -9.01 14.88 17.00
CA GLY A 283 -9.06 15.38 18.36
C GLY A 283 -10.44 15.13 18.98
N ALA A 284 -10.49 14.81 20.27
CA ALA A 284 -11.71 14.62 21.03
C ALA A 284 -11.66 15.50 22.28
N VAL A 285 -12.69 16.31 22.46
CA VAL A 285 -12.93 17.10 23.67
C VAL A 285 -14.20 16.58 24.31
N TYR A 286 -14.06 16.04 25.52
CA TYR A 286 -15.19 15.55 26.30
C TYR A 286 -15.82 16.72 27.04
N MET A 287 -17.13 16.89 26.87
CA MET A 287 -17.86 18.00 27.46
C MET A 287 -18.92 17.48 28.43
N LEU A 288 -18.92 18.08 29.61
CA LEU A 288 -19.86 17.84 30.69
C LEU A 288 -20.68 19.10 30.88
N PHE A 289 -21.96 19.05 30.52
CA PHE A 289 -22.88 20.19 30.65
C PHE A 289 -23.67 20.14 31.95
N SER A 290 -24.03 18.92 32.40
CA SER A 290 -24.64 18.66 33.72
C SER A 290 -24.33 17.24 34.20
N GLU A 291 -24.79 16.86 35.39
CA GLU A 291 -24.58 15.50 35.95
C GLU A 291 -25.05 14.38 35.00
N SER A 292 -26.08 14.64 34.18
CA SER A 292 -26.71 13.69 33.27
C SER A 292 -26.49 13.98 31.77
N ARG A 293 -26.00 15.18 31.40
CA ARG A 293 -25.75 15.55 29.99
C ARG A 293 -24.26 15.58 29.67
N ARG A 294 -23.86 14.67 28.79
CA ARG A 294 -22.47 14.51 28.32
C ARG A 294 -22.46 14.49 26.80
N GLY A 295 -21.47 15.16 26.22
CA GLY A 295 -21.25 15.20 24.79
C GLY A 295 -19.77 15.08 24.45
N ILE A 296 -19.49 14.79 23.18
CA ILE A 296 -18.12 14.73 22.68
C ILE A 296 -18.03 15.64 21.46
N MET A 297 -17.06 16.56 21.46
CA MET A 297 -16.72 17.31 20.26
C MET A 297 -15.51 16.65 19.59
N PHE A 298 -15.69 16.17 18.37
CA PHE A 298 -14.61 15.68 17.53
C PHE A 298 -14.10 16.81 16.64
N LEU A 299 -12.82 17.15 16.78
CA LEU A 299 -12.13 18.17 16.00
C LEU A 299 -11.34 17.48 14.90
N CYS A 300 -11.91 17.48 13.69
CA CYS A 300 -11.43 16.74 12.54
C CYS A 300 -11.05 17.71 11.42
N PRO A 301 -9.75 17.96 11.15
CA PRO A 301 -9.35 18.79 10.02
C PRO A 301 -9.87 18.25 8.68
N TRP A 302 -9.95 16.91 8.57
CA TRP A 302 -10.69 16.18 7.55
C TRP A 302 -11.11 14.82 8.15
N LEU A 303 -12.07 14.15 7.50
CA LEU A 303 -12.69 12.92 7.97
C LEU A 303 -12.76 11.84 6.90
N THR A 304 -12.27 10.65 7.23
CA THR A 304 -12.24 9.47 6.32
C THR A 304 -13.01 8.26 6.86
N VAL A 305 -13.38 8.24 8.15
CA VAL A 305 -13.93 7.05 8.85
C VAL A 305 -15.34 7.25 9.37
N PHE A 306 -16.25 7.57 8.45
CA PHE A 306 -17.67 7.83 8.75
C PHE A 306 -18.35 6.73 9.60
N ASN A 307 -18.29 5.47 9.18
CA ASN A 307 -18.96 4.38 9.91
C ASN A 307 -18.37 4.21 11.33
N LYS A 308 -17.05 4.34 11.46
CA LYS A 308 -16.36 4.18 12.75
C LYS A 308 -16.73 5.30 13.70
N LEU A 309 -16.80 6.53 13.21
CA LEU A 309 -17.22 7.72 13.96
C LEU A 309 -18.63 7.54 14.53
N ILE A 310 -19.57 7.07 13.71
CA ILE A 310 -20.95 6.83 14.14
C ILE A 310 -21.01 5.80 15.27
N ASN A 311 -20.28 4.70 15.12
CA ASN A 311 -20.34 3.56 16.04
C ASN A 311 -19.49 3.73 17.30
N THR A 312 -18.58 4.70 17.35
CA THR A 312 -17.71 4.96 18.51
C THR A 312 -18.46 5.80 19.54
N TYR A 313 -18.57 5.37 20.80
CA TYR A 313 -19.43 5.98 21.84
C TYR A 313 -20.93 6.00 21.46
N VAL A 314 -21.51 4.81 21.27
CA VAL A 314 -22.94 4.67 20.94
C VAL A 314 -23.81 5.33 22.00
N GLY A 315 -24.84 6.06 21.58
CA GLY A 315 -25.79 6.74 22.47
C GLY A 315 -25.29 8.07 23.06
N THR A 316 -23.99 8.35 22.98
CA THR A 316 -23.43 9.66 23.36
C THR A 316 -23.52 10.61 22.18
N PRO A 317 -24.05 11.83 22.34
CA PRO A 317 -24.11 12.75 21.21
C PRO A 317 -22.78 13.42 20.91
N LYS A 318 -22.54 13.61 19.62
CA LYS A 318 -21.26 13.99 19.06
C LYS A 318 -21.45 15.17 18.13
N LEU A 319 -20.68 16.23 18.35
CA LEU A 319 -20.52 17.30 17.38
C LEU A 319 -19.19 17.10 16.66
N VAL A 320 -19.23 16.93 15.35
CA VAL A 320 -18.07 16.67 14.51
C VAL A 320 -17.74 17.95 13.77
N VAL A 321 -16.70 18.65 14.23
CA VAL A 321 -16.25 19.90 13.64
C VAL A 321 -15.22 19.60 12.56
N LEU A 322 -15.50 20.10 11.35
CA LEU A 322 -14.71 19.94 10.15
C LEU A 322 -14.16 21.29 9.71
N ASP A 323 -12.85 21.36 9.44
CA ASP A 323 -12.17 22.56 8.96
C ASP A 323 -12.24 22.65 7.43
N MET A 324 -13.46 22.72 6.93
CA MET A 324 -13.77 22.77 5.50
C MET A 324 -15.16 23.40 5.29
N PRO A 325 -15.38 24.06 4.13
CA PRO A 325 -16.65 24.71 3.84
C PRO A 325 -17.79 23.71 3.69
N TYR A 326 -19.00 24.20 3.99
CA TYR A 326 -20.22 23.42 3.83
C TYR A 326 -20.54 23.16 2.36
N ARG A 327 -21.15 22.00 2.11
CA ARG A 327 -21.63 21.60 0.80
C ARG A 327 -23.09 21.15 0.89
N PRO A 328 -23.99 21.65 0.03
CA PRO A 328 -25.39 21.21 0.01
C PRO A 328 -25.56 19.69 -0.12
N GLU A 329 -24.68 19.03 -0.88
CA GLU A 329 -24.71 17.57 -1.06
C GLU A 329 -24.41 16.82 0.25
N ALA A 330 -23.64 17.42 1.18
CA ALA A 330 -23.42 16.88 2.51
C ALA A 330 -24.73 16.89 3.33
N GLY A 331 -25.53 17.96 3.23
CA GLY A 331 -26.85 18.05 3.84
C GLY A 331 -27.82 17.00 3.29
N GLU A 332 -27.86 16.81 1.98
CA GLU A 332 -28.67 15.77 1.34
C GLU A 332 -28.26 14.35 1.76
N PHE A 333 -26.96 14.07 1.75
CA PHE A 333 -26.42 12.79 2.22
C PHE A 333 -26.79 12.53 3.68
N TYR A 334 -26.62 13.53 4.54
CA TYR A 334 -26.94 13.46 5.96
C TYR A 334 -28.41 13.14 6.18
N ARG A 335 -29.33 13.89 5.54
CA ARG A 335 -30.79 13.67 5.63
C ARG A 335 -31.18 12.27 5.15
N LYS A 336 -30.65 11.83 4.01
CA LYS A 336 -30.93 10.50 3.45
C LYS A 336 -30.45 9.38 4.37
N ARG A 337 -29.27 9.54 5.01
CA ARG A 337 -28.73 8.54 5.95
C ARG A 337 -29.41 8.56 7.31
N LEU A 338 -29.85 9.72 7.78
CA LEU A 338 -30.57 9.85 9.06
C LEU A 338 -31.86 9.01 9.08
N ALA A 339 -32.54 8.89 7.93
CA ALA A 339 -33.74 8.07 7.78
C ALA A 339 -33.47 6.56 7.96
N GLY A 340 -32.27 6.08 7.63
CA GLY A 340 -31.91 4.66 7.64
C GLY A 340 -30.88 4.22 8.68
N ASN A 341 -30.27 5.15 9.42
CA ASN A 341 -29.18 4.85 10.36
C ASN A 341 -29.42 5.48 11.74
N TYR A 342 -29.84 4.66 12.70
CA TYR A 342 -30.08 5.07 14.09
C TYR A 342 -28.87 5.70 14.78
N GLY A 343 -27.64 5.31 14.40
CA GLY A 343 -26.42 5.87 14.98
C GLY A 343 -26.20 7.34 14.63
N LEU A 344 -26.70 7.80 13.47
CA LEU A 344 -26.55 9.18 13.02
C LEU A 344 -27.41 10.17 13.83
N ARG A 345 -28.43 9.69 14.54
CA ARG A 345 -29.30 10.53 15.40
C ARG A 345 -28.57 11.18 16.56
N ASN A 346 -27.38 10.68 16.88
CA ASN A 346 -26.50 11.22 17.92
C ASN A 346 -25.25 11.88 17.33
N VAL A 347 -25.27 12.26 16.05
CA VAL A 347 -24.12 12.91 15.38
C VAL A 347 -24.59 14.15 14.65
N ALA A 348 -24.03 15.30 15.00
CA ALA A 348 -24.11 16.54 14.24
C ALA A 348 -22.75 16.83 13.59
N PHE A 349 -22.77 17.52 12.45
CA PHE A 349 -21.56 17.98 11.75
C PHE A 349 -21.56 19.51 11.71
N ALA A 350 -20.43 20.12 12.04
CA ALA A 350 -20.20 21.55 11.90
C ALA A 350 -19.08 21.76 10.87
N PHE A 351 -19.37 22.54 9.82
CA PHE A 351 -18.44 22.86 8.75
C PHE A 351 -17.95 24.29 8.94
N MET A 352 -16.65 24.47 9.14
CA MET A 352 -16.05 25.78 9.38
C MET A 352 -15.50 26.37 8.07
N ASP A 353 -15.92 27.60 7.76
CA ASP A 353 -15.35 28.43 6.71
C ASP A 353 -15.05 29.82 7.28
N GLY A 354 -13.79 30.07 7.64
CA GLY A 354 -13.44 31.27 8.40
C GLY A 354 -14.26 31.40 9.70
N ASN A 355 -14.93 32.53 9.91
CA ASN A 355 -15.76 32.71 11.11
C ASN A 355 -17.22 32.27 10.90
N GLU A 356 -17.53 31.66 9.76
CA GLU A 356 -18.85 31.11 9.46
C GLU A 356 -18.85 29.60 9.73
N VAL A 357 -19.93 29.11 10.34
CA VAL A 357 -20.10 27.69 10.64
C VAL A 357 -21.48 27.24 10.22
N THR A 358 -21.55 26.23 9.37
CA THR A 358 -22.83 25.57 9.05
C THR A 358 -22.94 24.26 9.81
N VAL A 359 -24.03 24.08 10.55
CA VAL A 359 -24.27 22.90 11.38
C VAL A 359 -25.40 22.05 10.78
N LEU A 360 -25.07 20.82 10.43
CA LEU A 360 -26.02 19.76 10.11
C LEU A 360 -26.35 18.97 11.37
N ARG A 361 -27.61 18.96 11.80
CA ARG A 361 -28.00 18.23 13.02
C ARG A 361 -29.31 17.47 12.86
N PRO A 362 -29.55 16.44 13.68
CA PRO A 362 -30.84 15.80 13.72
C PRO A 362 -31.81 16.69 14.53
N ARG A 363 -33.12 16.53 14.29
CA ARG A 363 -34.14 17.26 15.06
C ARG A 363 -34.09 16.86 16.54
N GLY A 364 -34.09 17.85 17.43
CA GLY A 364 -34.12 17.69 18.88
C GLY A 364 -33.18 18.65 19.62
N ASN A 365 -33.47 18.89 20.90
CA ASN A 365 -32.80 19.92 21.71
C ASN A 365 -31.45 19.48 22.28
N PHE A 366 -31.04 18.22 22.08
CA PHE A 366 -29.80 17.69 22.67
C PHE A 366 -28.56 18.47 22.22
N PHE A 367 -28.55 18.94 20.97
CA PHE A 367 -27.39 19.58 20.36
C PHE A 367 -27.27 21.07 20.65
N GLU A 368 -28.28 21.71 21.25
CA GLU A 368 -28.26 23.14 21.55
C GLU A 368 -27.02 23.50 22.38
N GLU A 369 -26.78 22.79 23.48
CA GLU A 369 -25.62 23.00 24.35
C GLU A 369 -24.27 22.78 23.64
N LEU A 370 -24.21 21.84 22.67
CA LEU A 370 -23.00 21.59 21.88
C LEU A 370 -22.71 22.72 20.88
N ILE A 371 -23.77 23.35 20.36
CA ILE A 371 -23.70 24.40 19.34
C ILE A 371 -23.52 25.76 20.01
N ASP A 372 -24.06 25.99 21.21
CA ASP A 372 -23.86 27.19 22.02
C ASP A 372 -22.37 27.51 22.19
N VAL A 373 -21.55 26.48 22.36
CA VAL A 373 -20.09 26.62 22.44
C VAL A 373 -19.48 27.25 21.18
N LEU A 374 -20.08 27.04 19.99
CA LEU A 374 -19.66 27.69 18.75
C LEU A 374 -20.09 29.17 18.73
N TYR A 375 -21.29 29.49 19.22
CA TYR A 375 -21.74 30.88 19.35
C TYR A 375 -20.85 31.67 20.34
N GLU A 376 -20.52 31.07 21.49
CA GLU A 376 -19.60 31.65 22.48
C GLU A 376 -18.19 31.87 21.93
N GLY A 377 -17.78 31.05 20.95
CA GLY A 377 -16.54 31.19 20.19
C GLY A 377 -16.51 32.35 19.18
N ASN A 378 -17.55 33.21 19.13
CA ASN A 378 -17.75 34.30 18.17
C ASN A 378 -17.91 33.83 16.70
N PHE A 379 -18.45 32.64 16.47
CA PHE A 379 -18.79 32.17 15.12
C PHE A 379 -20.20 32.60 14.71
N SER A 380 -20.37 32.90 13.41
CA SER A 380 -21.69 33.06 12.79
C SER A 380 -22.21 31.67 12.41
N VAL A 381 -23.19 31.16 13.16
CA VAL A 381 -23.70 29.80 12.98
C VAL A 381 -24.98 29.78 12.16
N THR A 382 -25.01 28.94 11.13
CA THR A 382 -26.21 28.60 10.35
C THR A 382 -26.58 27.14 10.61
N GLU A 383 -27.82 26.85 10.97
CA GLU A 383 -28.29 25.49 11.27
C GLU A 383 -29.19 24.97 10.14
N GLU A 384 -28.94 23.73 9.69
CA GLU A 384 -29.73 23.01 8.65
C GLU A 384 -30.33 21.69 9.12
#